data_AF-A0A819SWU0-F1
#
_entry.id   AF-A0A819SWU0-F1
#
_cell.length_a   1.000
_cell.length_b   1.000
_cell.length_c   1.000
_cell.angle_alpha   90.00
_cell.angle_beta   90.00
_cell.angle_gamma   90.00
#
_symmetry.space_group_name_H-M   'P 1'
#
loop_
_entity.id
_entity.type
_entity.pdbx_description
1 polymer ?
#
loop_
_entity_poly.entity_id
_entity_poly.type
_entity_poly.pdbx_seq_one_letter_code
_entity_poly.pdbx_strand_id
1 'polypeptide(L)'
;QLARLHRTTRESPHHAKTLILYRGQRMLIDEFEKLKNNEGGLLSISNFLSSSTNREVARVYADKSDHEIMAMVFQIILNLNDETSYSFVCIEEFSHIGADEREWLFSMRTIFRIGKNRIT
;
A
#
# COMPACT_ATOMS: atom_id res chain seq x y z
N GLN A 1 11.68 -1.44 -20.50
CA GLN A 1 12.36 -1.17 -19.21
C GLN A 1 11.53 -1.68 -18.01
N LEU A 2 10.20 -1.44 -17.94
CA LEU A 2 9.31 -1.99 -16.89
C LEU A 2 9.36 -3.52 -16.67
N ALA A 3 9.40 -4.32 -17.74
CA ALA A 3 9.39 -5.79 -17.63
C ALA A 3 10.59 -6.38 -16.88
N ARG A 4 11.71 -5.63 -16.78
CA ARG A 4 12.92 -6.10 -16.11
C ARG A 4 12.81 -5.98 -14.59
N LEU A 5 12.03 -5.02 -14.09
CA LEU A 5 11.89 -4.73 -12.65
C LEU A 5 10.95 -5.75 -11.96
N HIS A 6 9.95 -6.28 -12.68
CA HIS A 6 9.10 -7.37 -12.20
C HIS A 6 9.85 -8.70 -11.95
N ARG A 7 11.08 -8.84 -12.47
CA ARG A 7 11.85 -10.09 -12.38
C ARG A 7 12.75 -10.13 -11.13
N THR A 8 13.29 -9.00 -10.70
CA THR A 8 14.31 -8.94 -9.65
C THR A 8 13.77 -9.23 -8.25
N THR A 9 12.46 -9.06 -8.02
CA THR A 9 11.84 -9.29 -6.69
C THR A 9 11.70 -10.78 -6.32
N ARG A 10 12.04 -11.72 -7.21
CA ARG A 10 11.66 -13.14 -7.12
C ARG A 10 12.73 -14.12 -6.60
N GLU A 11 13.95 -13.68 -6.29
CA GLU A 11 15.04 -14.61 -5.96
C GLU A 11 15.54 -14.48 -4.51
N SER A 12 14.85 -15.11 -3.54
CA SER A 12 15.55 -15.72 -2.37
C SER A 12 14.71 -16.85 -1.75
N PRO A 13 15.35 -17.88 -1.14
CA PRO A 13 14.72 -19.18 -0.88
C PRO A 13 13.91 -19.23 0.43
N HIS A 14 12.80 -19.99 0.38
CA HIS A 14 12.05 -20.65 1.48
C HIS A 14 12.01 -19.99 2.87
N HIS A 15 11.35 -18.84 2.97
CA HIS A 15 10.58 -18.39 4.14
C HIS A 15 9.30 -17.72 3.62
N ALA A 16 8.20 -17.73 4.38
CA ALA A 16 7.03 -16.92 4.05
C ALA A 16 7.41 -15.44 4.03
N LYS A 17 7.76 -14.92 2.84
CA LYS A 17 8.17 -13.54 2.69
C LYS A 17 6.91 -12.68 2.66
N THR A 18 6.55 -12.17 3.84
CA THR A 18 5.54 -11.12 3.94
C THR A 18 6.22 -9.78 3.72
N LEU A 19 5.72 -9.00 2.76
CA LEU A 19 6.09 -7.59 2.59
C LEU A 19 4.98 -6.73 3.19
N ILE A 20 5.35 -5.81 4.08
CA ILE A 20 4.42 -4.85 4.69
C ILE A 20 4.72 -3.48 4.09
N LEU A 21 3.68 -2.85 3.55
CA LEU A 21 3.71 -1.51 2.99
C LEU A 21 2.69 -0.63 3.70
N TYR A 22 2.95 0.66 3.71
CA TYR A 22 2.12 1.67 4.37
C TYR A 22 1.73 2.75 3.37
N ARG A 23 0.46 3.16 3.42
CA ARG A 23 -0.08 4.28 2.63
C ARG A 23 -0.85 5.19 3.58
N GLY A 24 -0.38 6.42 3.75
CA GLY A 24 -1.17 7.44 4.43
C GLY A 24 -2.12 8.12 3.46
N GLN A 25 -3.37 8.32 3.85
CA GLN A 25 -4.26 9.20 3.12
C GLN A 25 -5.24 9.91 4.04
N ARG A 26 -5.87 10.91 3.45
CA ARG A 26 -7.06 11.58 3.96
C ARG A 26 -8.28 11.05 3.20
N MET A 27 -9.41 10.91 3.88
CA MET A 27 -10.69 10.59 3.25
C MET A 27 -11.85 11.17 4.06
N LEU A 28 -13.02 11.33 3.43
CA LEU A 28 -14.20 11.80 4.15
C LEU A 28 -14.57 10.82 5.26
N ILE A 29 -15.02 11.33 6.41
CA ILE A 29 -15.41 10.50 7.56
C ILE A 29 -16.48 9.47 7.15
N ASP A 30 -17.44 9.86 6.32
CA ASP A 30 -18.47 8.94 5.82
C ASP A 30 -17.91 7.82 4.92
N GLU A 31 -16.88 8.12 4.13
CA GLU A 31 -16.18 7.11 3.32
C GLU A 31 -15.35 6.18 4.20
N PHE A 32 -14.70 6.73 5.24
CA PHE A 32 -13.98 5.95 6.24
C PHE A 32 -14.89 4.97 6.97
N GLU A 33 -16.06 5.42 7.45
CA GLU A 33 -17.01 4.54 8.14
C GLU A 33 -17.59 3.47 7.20
N LYS A 34 -17.86 3.79 5.94
CA LYS A 34 -18.24 2.77 4.93
C LYS A 34 -17.14 1.73 4.74
N LEU A 35 -15.89 2.16 4.64
CA LEU A 35 -14.74 1.29 4.46
C LEU A 35 -14.52 0.39 5.69
N LYS A 36 -14.59 0.98 6.89
CA LYS A 36 -14.45 0.29 8.18
C LYS A 36 -15.51 -0.79 8.37
N ASN A 37 -16.74 -0.52 7.96
CA ASN A 37 -17.86 -1.47 8.04
C ASN A 37 -17.85 -2.53 6.91
N ASN A 38 -16.93 -2.41 5.94
CA ASN A 38 -16.79 -3.36 4.82
C ASN A 38 -15.62 -4.36 5.04
N GLU A 39 -15.40 -4.78 6.28
CA GLU A 39 -14.39 -5.79 6.62
C GLU A 39 -14.63 -7.09 5.83
N GLY A 40 -13.57 -7.67 5.28
CA GLY A 40 -13.64 -8.85 4.40
C GLY A 40 -14.04 -8.55 2.96
N GLY A 41 -14.58 -7.36 2.70
CA GLY A 41 -14.91 -6.84 1.38
C GLY A 41 -13.69 -6.54 0.51
N LEU A 42 -13.94 -6.00 -0.68
CA LEU A 42 -12.90 -5.64 -1.64
C LEU A 42 -12.80 -4.11 -1.79
N LEU A 43 -11.57 -3.61 -1.88
CA LEU A 43 -11.23 -2.23 -2.19
C LEU A 43 -10.47 -2.21 -3.52
N SER A 44 -11.03 -1.53 -4.52
CA SER A 44 -10.38 -1.33 -5.82
C SER A 44 -9.82 0.07 -5.90
N ILE A 45 -8.55 0.21 -6.27
CA ILE A 45 -7.91 1.50 -6.51
C ILE A 45 -7.73 1.68 -8.02
N SER A 46 -8.41 2.68 -8.59
CA SER A 46 -8.40 2.93 -10.03
C SER A 46 -7.12 3.61 -10.53
N ASN A 47 -6.39 4.28 -9.63
CA ASN A 47 -5.18 5.02 -9.94
C ASN A 47 -3.93 4.21 -9.52
N PHE A 48 -2.74 4.69 -9.87
CA PHE A 48 -1.52 4.16 -9.24
C PHE A 48 -1.58 4.38 -7.73
N LEU A 49 -1.15 3.38 -6.96
CA LEU A 49 -1.11 3.46 -5.51
C LEU A 49 0.35 3.50 -5.06
N SER A 50 0.81 4.67 -4.65
CA SER A 50 2.12 4.84 -4.02
C SER A 50 2.07 4.38 -2.57
N SER A 51 3.10 3.70 -2.09
CA SER A 51 3.20 3.19 -0.72
C SER A 51 4.65 3.15 -0.28
N SER A 52 4.90 3.04 1.01
CA SER A 52 6.25 3.01 1.56
C SER A 52 6.44 1.82 2.49
N THR A 53 7.65 1.27 2.56
CA THR A 53 8.01 0.35 3.67
C THR A 53 8.19 1.10 4.99
N ASN A 54 8.32 2.44 4.96
CA ASN A 54 8.47 3.29 6.12
C ASN A 54 7.11 3.87 6.56
N ARG A 55 6.64 3.44 7.74
CA ARG A 55 5.37 3.92 8.31
C ARG A 55 5.37 5.43 8.59
N GLU A 56 6.50 6.02 8.95
CA GLU A 56 6.57 7.45 9.25
C GLU A 56 6.43 8.30 7.98
N VAL A 57 6.98 7.83 6.85
CA VAL A 57 6.73 8.44 5.53
C VAL A 57 5.23 8.41 5.22
N ALA A 58 4.58 7.25 5.42
CA ALA A 58 3.13 7.16 5.24
C ALA A 58 2.37 8.12 6.17
N ARG A 59 2.78 8.29 7.43
CA ARG A 59 2.13 9.24 8.35
C ARG A 59 2.21 10.69 7.88
N VAL A 60 3.31 11.10 7.26
CA VAL A 60 3.43 12.44 6.66
C VAL A 60 2.34 12.66 5.62
N TYR A 61 2.04 11.65 4.80
CA TYR A 61 0.97 11.73 3.78
C TYR A 61 -0.46 11.61 4.33
N ALA A 62 -0.64 11.00 5.51
CA ALA A 62 -1.93 11.00 6.20
C ALA A 62 -2.24 12.38 6.81
N ASP A 63 -1.19 13.10 7.23
CA ASP A 63 -1.26 14.40 7.90
C ASP A 63 -2.18 14.35 9.14
N LYS A 64 -3.20 15.22 9.23
CA LYS A 64 -4.09 15.33 10.38
C LYS A 64 -5.55 15.26 9.95
N SER A 65 -6.37 14.68 10.84
CA SER A 65 -7.82 14.72 10.72
C SER A 65 -8.36 16.12 10.99
N ASP A 66 -9.52 16.40 10.44
CA ASP A 66 -10.33 17.57 10.76
C ASP A 66 -11.80 17.15 10.98
N HIS A 67 -12.75 18.10 10.87
CA HIS A 67 -14.16 17.87 11.16
C HIS A 67 -14.88 17.04 10.09
N GLU A 68 -14.35 16.97 8.87
CA GLU A 68 -14.95 16.22 7.75
C GLU A 68 -14.03 15.12 7.22
N ILE A 69 -12.73 15.21 7.52
CA ILE A 69 -11.69 14.35 6.99
C ILE A 69 -11.05 13.52 8.09
N MET A 70 -10.97 12.21 7.86
CA MET A 70 -10.18 11.27 8.64
C MET A 70 -8.80 11.07 8.00
N ALA A 71 -7.73 11.35 8.76
CA ALA A 71 -6.38 10.93 8.42
C ALA A 71 -6.16 9.47 8.86
N MET A 72 -5.68 8.63 7.95
CA MET A 72 -5.44 7.22 8.23
C MET A 72 -4.20 6.68 7.52
N VAL A 73 -3.64 5.60 8.07
CA VAL A 73 -2.55 4.85 7.46
C VAL A 73 -3.03 3.43 7.19
N PHE A 74 -3.14 3.07 5.92
CA PHE A 74 -3.33 1.69 5.49
C PHE A 74 -2.06 0.89 5.74
N GLN A 75 -2.23 -0.30 6.31
CA GLN A 75 -1.21 -1.34 6.32
C GLN A 75 -1.58 -2.38 5.26
N ILE A 76 -0.75 -2.49 4.23
CA ILE A 76 -0.92 -3.43 3.13
C ILE A 76 0.02 -4.61 3.40
N ILE A 77 -0.55 -5.81 3.48
CA ILE A 77 0.18 -7.04 3.76
C ILE A 77 0.20 -7.87 2.49
N LEU A 78 1.39 -8.09 1.94
CA LEU A 78 1.60 -8.86 0.72
C LEU A 78 2.28 -10.18 1.06
N ASN A 79 1.66 -11.30 0.68
CA ASN A 79 2.32 -12.59 0.71
C ASN A 79 3.07 -12.80 -0.60
N LEU A 80 4.40 -12.72 -0.56
CA LEU A 80 5.24 -12.87 -1.76
C LEU A 80 5.34 -14.33 -2.25
N ASN A 81 4.78 -15.28 -1.51
CA ASN A 81 4.67 -16.67 -1.95
C ASN A 81 3.41 -16.92 -2.78
N ASP A 82 2.45 -15.99 -2.80
CA ASP A 82 1.27 -16.14 -3.65
C ASP A 82 1.69 -15.86 -5.10
N GLU A 83 1.44 -16.82 -6.00
CA GLU A 83 1.78 -16.71 -7.43
C GLU A 83 0.95 -15.67 -8.20
N THR A 84 0.13 -14.90 -7.51
CA THR A 84 -0.73 -13.86 -8.07
C THR A 84 0.10 -12.77 -8.75
N SER A 85 -0.38 -12.32 -9.92
CA SER A 85 0.26 -11.37 -10.83
C SER A 85 0.24 -9.93 -10.32
N TYR A 86 0.61 -9.71 -9.06
CA TYR A 86 0.63 -8.37 -8.51
C TYR A 86 1.64 -7.51 -9.29
N SER A 87 1.12 -6.49 -9.95
CA SER A 87 1.94 -5.49 -10.64
C SER A 87 2.26 -4.37 -9.67
N PHE A 88 3.11 -4.67 -8.69
CA PHE A 88 3.76 -3.66 -7.86
C PHE A 88 5.27 -3.71 -8.03
N VAL A 89 5.92 -2.60 -7.72
CA VAL A 89 7.36 -2.51 -7.91
C VAL A 89 8.00 -1.47 -6.99
N CYS A 90 9.18 -1.79 -6.48
CA CYS A 90 10.02 -0.81 -5.79
C CYS A 90 10.57 0.19 -6.82
N ILE A 91 10.39 1.48 -6.57
CA ILE A 91 10.86 2.54 -7.46
C ILE A 91 11.87 3.48 -6.78
N GLU A 92 12.50 3.05 -5.69
CA GLU A 92 13.54 3.82 -4.99
C GLU A 92 14.61 4.39 -5.94
N GLU A 93 15.06 3.60 -6.92
CA GLU A 93 16.08 4.02 -7.89
C GLU A 93 15.58 5.04 -8.93
N PHE A 94 14.26 5.23 -9.04
CA PHE A 94 13.60 6.09 -10.03
C PHE A 94 12.77 7.22 -9.41
N SER A 95 12.48 7.16 -8.10
CA SER A 95 11.70 8.16 -7.39
C SER A 95 12.49 9.47 -7.24
N HIS A 96 11.78 10.59 -7.33
CA HIS A 96 12.37 11.91 -7.10
C HIS A 96 12.87 12.08 -5.65
N ILE A 97 12.18 11.46 -4.69
CA ILE A 97 12.56 11.46 -3.27
C ILE A 97 13.57 10.33 -2.99
N GLY A 98 13.67 9.36 -3.88
CA GLY A 98 14.67 8.30 -3.85
C GLY A 98 14.50 7.34 -2.67
N ALA A 99 15.63 6.92 -2.10
CA ALA A 99 15.69 5.92 -1.03
C ALA A 99 15.04 6.37 0.30
N ASP A 100 14.80 7.68 0.50
CA ASP A 100 14.19 8.20 1.72
C ASP A 100 12.70 7.87 1.81
N GLU A 101 12.00 7.85 0.67
CA GLU A 101 10.59 7.49 0.61
C GLU A 101 10.37 5.99 0.67
N ARG A 102 11.34 5.18 0.24
CA ARG A 102 11.24 3.72 0.14
C ARG A 102 9.98 3.28 -0.60
N GLU A 103 9.76 3.89 -1.75
CA GLU A 103 8.50 3.84 -2.47
C GLU A 103 8.31 2.51 -3.21
N TRP A 104 7.12 1.93 -3.00
CA TRP A 104 6.57 0.81 -3.74
C TRP A 104 5.28 1.25 -4.42
N LEU A 105 5.24 1.14 -5.75
CA LEU A 105 4.14 1.61 -6.58
C LEU A 105 3.34 0.43 -7.12
N PHE A 106 2.04 0.40 -6.85
CA PHE A 106 1.11 -0.56 -7.47
C PHE A 106 0.52 0.03 -8.75
N SER A 107 0.32 -0.81 -9.76
CA SER A 107 -0.40 -0.46 -10.96
C SER A 107 -1.86 -0.11 -10.68
N MET A 108 -2.46 0.65 -11.59
CA MET A 108 -3.89 0.90 -11.63
C MET A 108 -4.70 -0.40 -11.59
N ARG A 109 -5.94 -0.32 -11.06
CA ARG A 109 -6.90 -1.43 -10.97
C ARG A 109 -6.42 -2.57 -10.06
N THR A 110 -5.57 -2.26 -9.09
CA THR A 110 -5.22 -3.22 -8.04
C THR A 110 -6.40 -3.36 -7.08
N ILE A 111 -6.74 -4.61 -6.75
CA ILE A 111 -7.81 -4.96 -5.82
C ILE A 111 -7.21 -5.51 -4.55
N PHE A 112 -7.65 -4.98 -3.41
CA PHE A 112 -7.24 -5.38 -2.07
C PHE A 112 -8.43 -5.99 -1.33
N ARG A 113 -8.16 -6.96 -0.46
CA ARG A 113 -9.14 -7.41 0.52
C ARG A 113 -8.99 -6.58 1.79
N ILE A 114 -10.10 -6.06 2.30
CA ILE A 114 -10.11 -5.28 3.54
C ILE A 114 -9.94 -6.26 4.71
N GLY A 115 -8.83 -6.14 5.44
CA GLY A 115 -8.55 -6.92 6.63
C GLY A 115 -9.25 -6.36 7.87
N LYS A 116 -9.04 -7.02 9.01
CA LYS A 116 -9.52 -6.54 10.32
C LYS A 116 -8.94 -5.18 10.66
N ASN A 117 -9.80 -4.25 11.06
CA ASN A 117 -9.38 -2.96 11.59
C ASN A 117 -8.59 -3.16 12.88
N ARG A 118 -7.30 -2.83 12.88
CA ARG A 118 -6.50 -2.69 14.11
C ARG A 118 -6.43 -1.21 14.42
N ILE A 119 -7.23 -0.75 15.38
CA ILE A 119 -7.05 0.57 15.99
C ILE A 119 -5.98 0.37 17.07
N THR A 120 -4.78 0.86 16.81
CA THR A 120 -3.64 0.88 17.76
C THR A 120 -3.03 2.26 17.78
#